data_AF-A0A2V5Q3G5-F1
#
_entry.id   AF-A0A2V5Q3G5-F1
#
_cell.length_a   1.000
_cell.length_b   1.000
_cell.length_c   1.000
_cell.angle_alpha   90.00
_cell.angle_beta   90.00
_cell.angle_gamma   90.00
#
_symmetry.space_group_name_H-M   'P 1'
#
loop_
_entity.id
_entity.type
_entity.pdbx_description
1 polymer ?
#
loop_
_entity_poly.entity_id
_entity_poly.type
_entity_poly.pdbx_seq_one_letter_code
_entity_poly.pdbx_strand_id
1 'polypeptide(L)'
;MAAATIAMAFPRQGAQAAFHLWTVSEVYSSADGSVQFIELRTTFGSQQFIANQTLRSTNSGGTSSFVFPTNLPSDSANTTFILGTSNLASIPGGVVPNYIIPANFVRPAVGGGNAAVIYNPSGSTIPCTNLPTDGDLSLNNPGGTIVLATNSPRNFNGQSNTIVPLKFGSANLAGTNFVMKFRTATGVNGSAGPNYTVECKDNLTDPSWTTLTSVAGDGTTKSVSNATTTAAQRVFRLRVP
;
A
#
# COMPACT_ATOMS: atom_id res chain seq x y z
N MET A 1 51.41 -30.00 -45.66
CA MET A 1 50.66 -30.44 -44.47
C MET A 1 49.71 -29.32 -44.10
N ALA A 2 48.41 -29.49 -44.36
CA ALA A 2 47.41 -28.47 -44.04
C ALA A 2 46.82 -28.77 -42.66
N ALA A 3 47.02 -27.84 -41.71
CA ALA A 3 46.47 -27.94 -40.36
C ALA A 3 45.00 -27.50 -40.39
N ALA A 4 44.09 -28.41 -40.06
CA ALA A 4 42.68 -28.10 -39.90
C ALA A 4 42.43 -27.58 -38.47
N THR A 5 42.06 -26.31 -38.37
CA THR A 5 41.67 -25.67 -37.10
C THR A 5 40.23 -26.03 -36.78
N ILE A 6 40.02 -26.82 -35.72
CA ILE A 6 38.69 -27.11 -35.17
C ILE A 6 38.24 -25.90 -34.33
N ALA A 7 37.24 -25.17 -34.81
CA ALA A 7 36.58 -24.12 -34.04
C ALA A 7 35.57 -24.77 -33.08
N MET A 8 35.87 -24.77 -31.77
CA MET A 8 34.89 -25.11 -30.74
C MET A 8 33.90 -23.94 -30.56
N ALA A 9 32.65 -24.15 -30.94
CA ALA A 9 31.56 -23.23 -30.63
C ALA A 9 31.04 -23.50 -29.21
N PHE A 10 31.40 -22.64 -28.26
CA PHE A 10 30.76 -22.64 -26.94
C PHE A 10 29.35 -22.07 -27.07
N PRO A 11 28.28 -22.79 -26.66
CA PRO A 11 26.96 -22.16 -26.54
C PRO A 11 27.07 -21.03 -25.52
N ARG A 12 26.72 -19.81 -25.92
CA ARG A 12 26.53 -18.69 -24.99
C ARG A 12 25.32 -19.02 -24.12
N GLN A 13 25.53 -19.66 -22.98
CA GLN A 13 24.56 -19.60 -21.91
C GLN A 13 24.54 -18.13 -21.47
N GLY A 14 23.51 -17.39 -21.89
CA GLY A 14 23.26 -16.07 -21.33
C GLY A 14 23.19 -16.22 -19.82
N ALA A 15 23.90 -15.37 -19.07
CA ALA A 15 23.77 -15.33 -17.62
C ALA A 15 22.31 -15.02 -17.28
N GLN A 16 21.51 -16.05 -16.98
CA GLN A 16 20.12 -15.88 -16.56
C GLN A 16 20.17 -15.39 -15.12
N ALA A 17 20.14 -14.07 -14.96
CA ALA A 17 20.15 -13.46 -13.66
C ALA A 17 18.72 -13.44 -13.11
N ALA A 18 18.43 -14.37 -12.20
CA ALA A 18 17.08 -14.81 -11.83
C ALA A 18 16.33 -13.87 -10.86
N PHE A 19 16.18 -12.58 -11.19
CA PHE A 19 15.52 -11.55 -10.35
C PHE A 19 15.48 -10.15 -11.00
N HIS A 20 16.00 -9.96 -12.21
CA HIS A 20 16.18 -8.63 -12.81
C HIS A 20 14.94 -8.09 -13.52
N LEU A 21 13.90 -8.92 -13.69
CA LEU A 21 12.72 -8.56 -14.50
C LEU A 21 11.53 -8.09 -13.65
N TRP A 22 11.76 -7.80 -12.37
CA TRP A 22 10.78 -7.10 -11.55
C TRP A 22 10.80 -5.60 -11.83
N THR A 23 9.61 -5.01 -11.86
CA THR A 23 9.42 -3.57 -12.02
C THR A 23 8.57 -3.04 -10.88
N VAL A 24 8.90 -1.86 -10.36
CA VAL A 24 8.04 -1.18 -9.37
C VAL A 24 6.75 -0.77 -10.09
N SER A 25 5.60 -1.19 -9.58
CA SER A 25 4.28 -0.99 -10.19
C SER A 25 3.38 -0.03 -9.43
N GLU A 26 3.47 -0.01 -8.10
CA GLU A 26 2.59 0.81 -7.28
C GLU A 26 3.32 1.31 -6.03
N VAL A 27 3.13 2.58 -5.66
CA VAL A 27 3.71 3.16 -4.43
C VAL A 27 2.67 4.02 -3.71
N TYR A 28 2.57 3.85 -2.40
CA TYR A 28 1.71 4.62 -1.52
C TYR A 28 2.42 4.94 -0.19
N SER A 29 2.09 6.10 0.39
CA SER A 29 2.40 6.43 1.78
C SER A 29 1.28 7.26 2.39
N SER A 30 0.87 6.95 3.61
CA SER A 30 0.07 7.87 4.42
C SER A 30 0.87 9.14 4.75
N ALA A 31 0.18 10.21 5.13
CA ALA A 31 0.78 11.50 5.45
C ALA A 31 1.82 11.44 6.58
N ASP A 32 1.61 10.53 7.54
CA ASP A 32 2.47 10.28 8.70
C ASP A 32 3.51 9.16 8.46
N GLY A 33 3.51 8.55 7.27
CA GLY A 33 4.39 7.44 6.90
C GLY A 33 4.17 6.14 7.69
N SER A 34 3.08 6.03 8.45
CA SER A 34 2.77 4.84 9.27
C SER A 34 2.20 3.69 8.44
N VAL A 35 1.51 3.98 7.34
CA VAL A 35 1.03 3.02 6.35
C VAL A 35 1.72 3.30 5.03
N GLN A 36 2.56 2.39 4.57
CA GLN A 36 3.22 2.50 3.27
C GLN A 36 3.22 1.15 2.58
N PHE A 37 3.22 1.18 1.25
CA PHE A 37 3.52 -0.01 0.47
C PHE A 37 4.23 0.34 -0.84
N ILE A 38 4.96 -0.65 -1.32
CA ILE A 38 5.66 -0.67 -2.60
C ILE A 38 5.32 -2.02 -3.24
N GLU A 39 4.65 -1.98 -4.38
CA GLU A 39 4.38 -3.17 -5.18
C GLU A 39 5.42 -3.30 -6.30
N LEU A 40 5.87 -4.53 -6.52
CA LEU A 40 6.63 -4.91 -7.70
C LEU A 40 5.84 -5.96 -8.50
N ARG A 41 5.97 -5.91 -9.82
CA ARG A 41 5.35 -6.85 -10.75
C ARG A 41 6.35 -7.46 -11.72
N THR A 42 6.08 -8.67 -12.18
CA THR A 42 6.77 -9.28 -13.31
C THR A 42 5.83 -10.16 -14.12
N THR A 43 6.07 -10.25 -15.43
CA THR A 43 5.39 -11.20 -16.33
C THR A 43 6.23 -12.45 -16.59
N PHE A 44 7.44 -12.52 -16.04
CA PHE A 44 8.41 -13.58 -16.29
C PHE A 44 8.45 -14.59 -15.13
N GLY A 45 8.55 -15.87 -15.48
CA GLY A 45 8.89 -16.91 -14.51
C GLY A 45 10.35 -16.84 -14.07
N SER A 46 10.71 -17.65 -13.09
CA SER A 46 12.08 -17.77 -12.59
C SER A 46 12.71 -16.47 -12.05
N GLN A 47 11.92 -15.50 -11.57
CA GLN A 47 12.40 -14.25 -10.96
C GLN A 47 12.29 -14.25 -9.42
N GLN A 48 11.89 -15.35 -8.80
CA GLN A 48 11.66 -15.46 -7.36
C GLN A 48 12.94 -15.37 -6.51
N PHE A 49 14.13 -15.51 -7.11
CA PHE A 49 15.40 -15.61 -6.40
C PHE A 49 15.98 -14.25 -5.99
N ILE A 50 15.19 -13.46 -5.25
CA ILE A 50 15.50 -12.07 -4.90
C ILE A 50 16.27 -11.90 -3.58
N ALA A 51 16.60 -12.97 -2.85
CA ALA A 51 17.34 -12.86 -1.59
C ALA A 51 18.65 -12.10 -1.78
N ASN A 52 19.01 -11.28 -0.79
CA ASN A 52 20.16 -10.38 -0.77
C ASN A 52 20.14 -9.25 -1.83
N GLN A 53 19.10 -9.15 -2.65
CA GLN A 53 18.90 -8.00 -3.51
C GLN A 53 18.41 -6.78 -2.71
N THR A 54 18.44 -5.60 -3.33
CA THR A 54 18.15 -4.35 -2.62
C THR A 54 17.08 -3.51 -3.30
N LEU A 55 16.24 -2.92 -2.47
CA LEU A 55 15.30 -1.87 -2.86
C LEU A 55 15.60 -0.62 -2.05
N ARG A 56 15.53 0.55 -2.69
CA ARG A 56 15.85 1.83 -2.06
C ARG A 56 14.73 2.83 -2.23
N SER A 57 14.58 3.71 -1.25
CA SER A 57 13.83 4.96 -1.41
C SER A 57 14.76 6.12 -1.12
N THR A 58 14.86 7.05 -2.05
CA THR A 58 15.79 8.17 -1.99
C THR A 58 15.03 9.49 -2.05
N ASN A 59 15.54 10.50 -1.35
CA ASN A 59 15.22 11.91 -1.60
C ASN A 59 16.45 12.78 -1.30
N SER A 60 16.31 14.11 -1.44
CA SER A 60 17.37 15.07 -1.10
C SER A 60 17.86 14.98 0.36
N GLY A 61 17.06 14.42 1.26
CA GLY A 61 17.39 14.22 2.67
C GLY A 61 17.98 12.85 3.03
N GLY A 62 18.22 11.96 2.05
CA GLY A 62 18.91 10.68 2.26
C GLY A 62 18.25 9.47 1.61
N THR A 63 18.73 8.27 1.98
CA THR A 63 18.32 6.99 1.40
C THR A 63 17.88 6.00 2.48
N SER A 64 16.68 5.45 2.32
CA SER A 64 16.23 4.22 3.00
C SER A 64 16.59 3.01 2.12
N SER A 65 17.11 1.93 2.69
CA SER A 65 17.46 0.70 1.97
C SER A 65 16.83 -0.52 2.64
N PHE A 66 16.31 -1.42 1.83
CA PHE A 66 15.80 -2.73 2.23
C PHE A 66 16.58 -3.81 1.51
N VAL A 67 17.03 -4.82 2.26
CA VAL A 67 17.67 -6.03 1.72
C VAL A 67 16.66 -7.17 1.84
N PHE A 68 16.35 -7.83 0.74
CA PHE A 68 15.41 -8.95 0.77
C PHE A 68 16.01 -10.11 1.56
N PRO A 69 15.38 -10.54 2.68
CA PRO A 69 15.94 -11.57 3.55
C PRO A 69 15.82 -12.98 2.98
N THR A 70 14.84 -13.20 2.10
CA THR A 70 14.49 -14.51 1.55
C THR A 70 13.97 -14.38 0.11
N ASN A 71 14.00 -15.48 -0.63
CA ASN A 71 13.34 -15.59 -1.93
C ASN A 71 11.82 -15.63 -1.80
N LEU A 72 11.12 -15.34 -2.90
CA LEU A 72 9.68 -15.55 -3.01
C LEU A 72 9.36 -17.07 -3.06
N PRO A 73 8.18 -17.49 -2.58
CA PRO A 73 7.91 -18.91 -2.27
C PRO A 73 7.65 -19.80 -3.49
N SER A 74 7.36 -19.25 -4.67
CA SER A 74 7.07 -20.02 -5.90
C SER A 74 7.50 -19.28 -7.16
N ASP A 75 7.22 -19.87 -8.33
CA ASP A 75 7.45 -19.21 -9.61
C ASP A 75 6.74 -17.85 -9.71
N SER A 76 7.36 -16.90 -10.42
CA SER A 76 6.97 -15.49 -10.46
C SER A 76 6.15 -15.09 -11.68
N ALA A 77 5.85 -16.00 -12.62
CA ALA A 77 5.18 -15.62 -13.86
C ALA A 77 3.82 -14.93 -13.61
N ASN A 78 3.68 -13.71 -14.12
CA ASN A 78 2.45 -12.89 -14.01
C ASN A 78 2.02 -12.63 -12.57
N THR A 79 2.97 -12.36 -11.68
CA THR A 79 2.72 -12.11 -10.26
C THR A 79 3.17 -10.71 -9.84
N THR A 80 2.65 -10.30 -8.69
CA THR A 80 3.10 -9.11 -7.96
C THR A 80 3.61 -9.53 -6.59
N PHE A 81 4.36 -8.69 -5.90
CA PHE A 81 4.55 -8.81 -4.46
C PHE A 81 4.65 -7.43 -3.84
N ILE A 82 4.38 -7.35 -2.53
CA ILE A 82 4.40 -6.08 -1.80
C ILE A 82 5.43 -6.07 -0.69
N LEU A 83 6.15 -4.96 -0.58
CA LEU A 83 6.77 -4.52 0.66
C LEU A 83 5.83 -3.53 1.32
N GLY A 84 5.60 -3.63 2.63
CA GLY A 84 4.71 -2.70 3.32
C GLY A 84 5.07 -2.52 4.78
N THR A 85 4.60 -1.44 5.40
CA THR A 85 4.72 -1.29 6.85
C THR A 85 3.85 -2.34 7.56
N SER A 86 4.20 -2.68 8.81
CA SER A 86 3.40 -3.63 9.60
C SER A 86 1.95 -3.21 9.76
N ASN A 87 1.68 -1.90 9.83
CA ASN A 87 0.32 -1.36 9.94
C ASN A 87 -0.53 -1.59 8.70
N LEU A 88 0.06 -1.87 7.53
CA LEU A 88 -0.71 -2.15 6.31
C LEU A 88 -1.66 -3.32 6.51
N ALA A 89 -1.26 -4.35 7.26
CA ALA A 89 -2.12 -5.52 7.51
C ALA A 89 -3.24 -5.24 8.52
N SER A 90 -3.15 -4.15 9.29
CA SER A 90 -4.03 -3.85 10.42
C SER A 90 -5.11 -2.82 10.11
N ILE A 91 -5.05 -2.18 8.94
CA ILE A 91 -6.06 -1.19 8.52
C ILE A 91 -7.16 -1.84 7.69
N PRO A 92 -8.38 -1.28 7.70
CA PRO A 92 -9.44 -1.75 6.82
C PRO A 92 -9.01 -1.63 5.36
N GLY A 93 -9.21 -2.71 4.59
CA GLY A 93 -8.77 -2.74 3.21
C GLY A 93 -7.30 -3.11 3.02
N GLY A 94 -6.57 -3.33 4.12
CA GLY A 94 -5.17 -3.73 4.13
C GLY A 94 -4.93 -5.14 3.57
N VAL A 95 -3.72 -5.35 3.05
CA VAL A 95 -3.23 -6.66 2.60
C VAL A 95 -1.94 -6.97 3.34
N VAL A 96 -1.74 -8.23 3.74
CA VAL A 96 -0.52 -8.68 4.42
C VAL A 96 0.68 -8.54 3.48
N PRO A 97 1.72 -7.76 3.87
CA PRO A 97 2.93 -7.62 3.05
C PRO A 97 3.69 -8.93 2.88
N ASN A 98 4.36 -9.10 1.73
CA ASN A 98 5.34 -10.17 1.56
C ASN A 98 6.63 -9.88 2.34
N TYR A 99 7.00 -8.60 2.43
CA TYR A 99 8.13 -8.13 3.23
C TYR A 99 7.74 -6.90 4.04
N ILE A 100 8.24 -6.82 5.28
CA ILE A 100 7.97 -5.67 6.16
C ILE A 100 9.08 -4.63 6.01
N ILE A 101 8.68 -3.38 5.76
CA ILE A 101 9.54 -2.19 5.79
C ILE A 101 9.22 -1.33 7.03
N PRO A 102 10.20 -0.58 7.58
CA PRO A 102 9.93 0.38 8.63
C PRO A 102 8.98 1.49 8.19
N ALA A 103 8.31 2.15 9.14
CA ALA A 103 7.61 3.41 8.87
C ALA A 103 8.56 4.47 8.31
N ASN A 104 8.05 5.38 7.49
CA ASN A 104 8.82 6.42 6.80
C ASN A 104 9.94 5.86 5.86
N PHE A 105 9.80 4.61 5.42
CA PHE A 105 10.72 4.01 4.45
C PHE A 105 10.60 4.70 3.10
N VAL A 106 9.38 4.83 2.55
CA VAL A 106 9.13 5.63 1.35
C VAL A 106 9.32 7.09 1.75
N ARG A 107 10.33 7.73 1.16
CA ARG A 107 10.72 9.11 1.43
C ARG A 107 10.16 10.01 0.34
N PRO A 108 8.95 10.62 0.50
CA PRO A 108 8.45 11.57 -0.48
C PRO A 108 9.37 12.79 -0.58
N ALA A 109 9.18 13.57 -1.63
CA ALA A 109 9.94 14.82 -1.82
C ALA A 109 9.70 15.76 -0.63
N VAL A 110 10.77 16.24 0.00
CA VAL A 110 10.71 17.37 0.95
C VAL A 110 11.21 18.60 0.20
N GLY A 111 10.38 19.65 0.12
CA GLY A 111 10.79 20.93 -0.49
C GLY A 111 11.23 20.84 -1.96
N GLY A 112 10.46 20.18 -2.83
CA GLY A 112 10.63 20.24 -4.30
C GLY A 112 11.78 19.40 -4.89
N GLY A 113 12.40 18.50 -4.13
CA GLY A 113 13.47 17.62 -4.63
C GLY A 113 13.02 16.32 -5.33
N ASN A 114 13.97 15.64 -5.98
CA ASN A 114 13.79 14.31 -6.57
C ASN A 114 13.60 13.26 -5.46
N ALA A 115 12.44 12.62 -5.41
CA ALA A 115 12.20 11.43 -4.59
C ALA A 115 11.89 10.24 -5.49
N ALA A 116 12.40 9.06 -5.15
CA ALA A 116 12.16 7.86 -5.95
C ALA A 116 12.19 6.57 -5.12
N VAL A 117 11.46 5.57 -5.58
CA VAL A 117 11.63 4.17 -5.20
C VAL A 117 12.34 3.45 -6.34
N ILE A 118 13.39 2.71 -6.00
CA ILE A 118 14.32 2.08 -6.96
C ILE A 118 14.50 0.61 -6.58
N TYR A 119 14.17 -0.30 -7.51
CA TYR A 119 14.55 -1.71 -7.41
C TYR A 119 15.91 -1.93 -8.08
N ASN A 120 16.97 -2.00 -7.28
CA ASN A 120 18.35 -1.92 -7.76
C ASN A 120 18.74 -2.98 -8.81
N PRO A 121 18.29 -4.25 -8.73
CA PRO A 121 18.70 -5.25 -9.72
C PRO A 121 18.28 -4.91 -11.14
N SER A 122 17.08 -4.36 -11.31
CA SER A 122 16.55 -3.98 -12.64
C SER A 122 16.81 -2.52 -13.01
N GLY A 123 17.11 -1.67 -12.02
CA GLY A 123 17.09 -0.21 -12.18
C GLY A 123 15.67 0.39 -12.29
N SER A 124 14.61 -0.42 -12.19
CA SER A 124 13.22 0.06 -12.22
C SER A 124 12.99 1.11 -11.15
N THR A 125 12.49 2.26 -11.60
CA THR A 125 12.37 3.46 -10.78
C THR A 125 10.99 4.07 -10.95
N ILE A 126 10.32 4.39 -9.84
CA ILE A 126 9.14 5.26 -9.82
C ILE A 126 9.55 6.56 -9.09
N PRO A 127 9.57 7.72 -9.77
CA PRO A 127 9.58 9.00 -9.07
C PRO A 127 8.36 9.13 -8.16
N CYS A 128 8.60 9.45 -6.90
CA CYS A 128 7.59 9.71 -5.89
C CYS A 128 7.25 11.21 -5.82
N THR A 129 7.14 11.85 -6.97
CA THR A 129 6.63 13.22 -7.09
C THR A 129 5.12 13.21 -6.92
N ASN A 130 4.58 14.07 -6.05
CA ASN A 130 3.15 14.12 -5.73
C ASN A 130 2.57 12.79 -5.20
N LEU A 131 3.36 12.03 -4.42
CA LEU A 131 2.89 10.80 -3.77
C LEU A 131 1.63 11.11 -2.93
N PRO A 132 0.47 10.50 -3.24
CA PRO A 132 -0.74 10.78 -2.51
C PRO A 132 -0.64 10.34 -1.05
N THR A 133 -1.24 11.13 -0.17
CA THR A 133 -1.29 10.89 1.28
C THR A 133 -2.73 10.85 1.81
N ASP A 134 -3.70 10.85 0.90
CA ASP A 134 -5.14 10.90 1.18
C ASP A 134 -5.74 9.57 1.67
N GLY A 135 -5.00 8.47 1.46
CA GLY A 135 -5.46 7.10 1.70
C GLY A 135 -6.55 6.68 0.73
N ASP A 136 -6.45 7.14 -0.50
CA ASP A 136 -7.30 6.75 -1.60
C ASP A 136 -6.47 6.43 -2.85
N LEU A 137 -5.62 7.36 -3.25
CA LEU A 137 -4.83 7.23 -4.46
C LEU A 137 -3.42 6.71 -4.17
N SER A 138 -2.80 6.12 -5.18
CA SER A 138 -1.39 5.70 -5.20
C SER A 138 -0.76 6.07 -6.54
N LEU A 139 0.57 6.13 -6.58
CA LEU A 139 1.31 6.24 -7.83
C LEU A 139 1.37 4.87 -8.49
N ASN A 140 0.78 4.74 -9.68
CA ASN A 140 0.72 3.51 -10.45
C ASN A 140 1.57 3.62 -11.71
N ASN A 141 2.23 2.52 -12.08
CA ASN A 141 3.05 2.41 -13.29
C ASN A 141 2.65 1.16 -14.11
N PRO A 142 1.47 1.17 -14.75
CA PRO A 142 0.95 0.01 -15.47
C PRO A 142 1.73 -0.34 -16.75
N GLY A 143 2.70 0.47 -17.18
CA GLY A 143 3.43 0.24 -18.44
C GLY A 143 4.51 1.25 -18.80
N GLY A 144 5.08 1.97 -17.84
CA GLY A 144 6.13 2.98 -18.05
C GLY A 144 5.66 4.43 -17.91
N THR A 145 4.34 4.66 -17.83
CA THR A 145 3.75 5.97 -17.51
C THR A 145 3.18 5.95 -16.11
N ILE A 146 3.56 6.95 -15.31
CA ILE A 146 3.05 7.10 -13.95
C ILE A 146 1.73 7.84 -13.97
N VAL A 147 0.73 7.26 -13.30
CA VAL A 147 -0.61 7.82 -13.15
C VAL A 147 -1.03 7.76 -11.69
N LEU A 148 -1.95 8.64 -11.31
CA LEU A 148 -2.69 8.51 -10.06
C LEU A 148 -3.89 7.59 -10.28
N ALA A 149 -4.01 6.54 -9.49
CA ALA A 149 -5.16 5.65 -9.49
C ALA A 149 -5.51 5.23 -8.08
N THR A 150 -6.72 4.70 -7.87
CA THR A 150 -7.13 4.13 -6.59
C THR A 150 -6.13 3.05 -6.18
N ASN A 151 -5.72 3.10 -4.91
CA ASN A 151 -4.77 2.14 -4.38
C ASN A 151 -5.30 0.71 -4.45
N SER A 152 -4.46 -0.22 -4.89
CA SER A 152 -4.83 -1.60 -5.18
C SER A 152 -3.74 -2.63 -4.79
N PRO A 153 -3.07 -2.49 -3.62
CA PRO A 153 -1.93 -3.35 -3.26
C PRO A 153 -2.27 -4.83 -3.45
N ARG A 154 -1.38 -5.57 -4.14
CA ARG A 154 -1.55 -6.99 -4.39
C ARG A 154 -0.30 -7.78 -3.99
N ASN A 155 -0.48 -8.70 -3.05
CA ASN A 155 0.62 -9.56 -2.60
C ASN A 155 0.87 -10.76 -3.55
N PHE A 156 1.94 -11.49 -3.27
CA PHE A 156 2.36 -12.66 -4.05
C PHE A 156 1.34 -13.80 -4.09
N ASN A 157 0.43 -13.86 -3.13
CA ASN A 157 -0.66 -14.83 -3.12
C ASN A 157 -1.90 -14.35 -3.91
N GLY A 158 -1.80 -13.22 -4.61
CA GLY A 158 -2.90 -12.64 -5.38
C GLY A 158 -3.99 -12.02 -4.52
N GLN A 159 -3.74 -11.77 -3.22
CA GLN A 159 -4.65 -11.04 -2.36
C GLN A 159 -4.53 -9.55 -2.68
N SER A 160 -5.64 -8.91 -3.02
CA SER A 160 -5.69 -7.49 -3.35
C SER A 160 -6.94 -6.84 -2.75
N ASN A 161 -6.82 -5.56 -2.40
CA ASN A 161 -7.90 -4.77 -1.84
C ASN A 161 -7.57 -3.27 -1.90
N THR A 162 -8.52 -2.40 -1.58
CA THR A 162 -8.31 -0.95 -1.47
C THR A 162 -8.26 -0.54 -0.01
N ILE A 163 -7.17 0.12 0.39
CA ILE A 163 -6.99 0.69 1.71
C ILE A 163 -8.04 1.77 1.97
N VAL A 164 -8.64 1.71 3.16
CA VAL A 164 -9.59 2.72 3.63
C VAL A 164 -9.18 3.23 5.01
N PRO A 165 -8.66 4.47 5.11
CA PRO A 165 -8.33 5.09 6.39
C PRO A 165 -9.54 5.20 7.31
N LEU A 166 -9.32 4.98 8.60
CA LEU A 166 -10.35 5.09 9.62
C LEU A 166 -10.62 6.57 9.97
N LYS A 167 -11.35 7.28 9.11
CA LYS A 167 -11.70 8.69 9.29
C LYS A 167 -13.11 9.02 8.82
N PHE A 168 -13.70 10.04 9.42
CA PHE A 168 -14.87 10.70 8.83
C PHE A 168 -14.43 11.54 7.65
N GLY A 169 -15.04 11.33 6.49
CA GLY A 169 -14.79 12.10 5.26
C GLY A 169 -15.58 13.41 5.22
N SER A 170 -16.73 13.45 5.90
CA SER A 170 -17.49 14.68 6.09
C SER A 170 -18.31 14.61 7.38
N ALA A 171 -18.51 15.76 8.01
CA ALA A 171 -19.44 15.91 9.13
C ALA A 171 -20.16 17.25 9.02
N ASN A 172 -21.49 17.24 9.08
CA ASN A 172 -22.29 18.46 8.96
C ASN A 172 -23.60 18.35 9.75
N LEU A 173 -24.16 19.51 10.11
CA LEU A 173 -25.52 19.58 10.62
C LEU A 173 -26.52 19.46 9.46
N ALA A 174 -27.62 18.73 9.67
CA ALA A 174 -28.73 18.58 8.74
C ALA A 174 -30.04 18.56 9.54
N GLY A 175 -30.73 19.71 9.61
CA GLY A 175 -31.86 19.90 10.51
C GLY A 175 -31.44 19.71 11.97
N THR A 176 -32.13 18.85 12.70
CA THR A 176 -31.82 18.48 14.10
C THR A 176 -30.86 17.28 14.21
N ASN A 177 -30.14 16.94 13.15
CA ASN A 177 -29.19 15.82 13.15
C ASN A 177 -27.79 16.29 12.81
N PHE A 178 -26.80 15.72 13.49
CA PHE A 178 -25.42 15.72 13.08
C PHE A 178 -25.16 14.49 12.22
N VAL A 179 -24.73 14.69 10.97
CA VAL A 179 -24.53 13.62 9.98
C VAL A 179 -23.04 13.46 9.72
N MET A 180 -22.54 12.23 9.83
CA MET A 180 -21.16 11.85 9.58
C MET A 180 -21.11 10.84 8.45
N LYS A 181 -20.18 11.04 7.51
CA LYS A 181 -19.94 10.09 6.41
C LYS A 181 -18.53 9.54 6.47
N PHE A 182 -18.38 8.27 6.15
CA PHE A 182 -17.09 7.59 6.08
C PHE A 182 -17.13 6.48 5.04
N ARG A 183 -15.98 6.16 4.44
CA ARG A 183 -15.85 5.04 3.52
C ARG A 183 -15.66 3.75 4.32
N THR A 184 -16.16 2.66 3.80
CA THR A 184 -15.90 1.32 4.34
C THR A 184 -15.06 0.52 3.36
N ALA A 185 -14.23 -0.39 3.87
CA ALA A 185 -13.48 -1.33 3.06
C ALA A 185 -14.31 -2.58 2.76
N THR A 186 -14.01 -3.24 1.64
CA THR A 186 -14.28 -4.66 1.46
C THR A 186 -13.23 -5.49 2.19
N GLY A 187 -13.49 -6.79 2.30
CA GLY A 187 -12.46 -7.79 2.60
C GLY A 187 -11.61 -8.07 1.36
N VAL A 188 -10.58 -8.90 1.54
CA VAL A 188 -9.66 -9.29 0.47
C VAL A 188 -10.44 -9.83 -0.74
N ASN A 189 -10.04 -9.40 -1.94
CA ASN A 189 -10.63 -9.82 -3.22
C ASN A 189 -12.15 -9.63 -3.29
N GLY A 190 -12.68 -8.57 -2.66
CA GLY A 190 -14.09 -8.21 -2.71
C GLY A 190 -14.99 -9.01 -1.75
N SER A 191 -14.40 -9.74 -0.80
CA SER A 191 -15.17 -10.38 0.27
C SER A 191 -15.78 -9.34 1.23
N ALA A 192 -16.61 -9.77 2.19
CA ALA A 192 -17.19 -8.86 3.16
C ALA A 192 -16.10 -8.18 4.01
N GLY A 193 -16.22 -6.87 4.19
CA GLY A 193 -15.29 -6.08 4.99
C GLY A 193 -15.56 -6.18 6.48
N PRO A 194 -14.70 -5.54 7.31
CA PRO A 194 -14.93 -5.50 8.75
C PRO A 194 -16.15 -4.64 9.09
N ASN A 195 -16.74 -4.89 10.25
CA ASN A 195 -17.77 -4.01 10.80
C ASN A 195 -17.12 -2.74 11.37
N TYR A 196 -17.79 -1.61 11.16
CA TYR A 196 -17.42 -0.31 11.70
C TYR A 196 -18.38 0.07 12.81
N THR A 197 -17.87 0.56 13.92
CA THR A 197 -18.68 1.06 15.02
C THR A 197 -18.48 2.56 15.14
N VAL A 198 -19.58 3.30 15.11
CA VAL A 198 -19.58 4.73 15.46
C VAL A 198 -19.95 4.82 16.93
N GLU A 199 -19.12 5.50 17.71
CA GLU A 199 -19.33 5.69 19.14
C GLU A 199 -19.33 7.18 19.47
N CYS A 200 -20.03 7.56 20.53
CA CYS A 200 -20.11 8.93 21.00
C CYS A 200 -20.04 9.06 22.53
N LYS A 201 -19.66 10.25 22.98
CA LYS A 201 -19.74 10.69 24.38
C LYS A 201 -19.83 12.22 24.47
N ASP A 202 -20.31 12.75 25.58
CA ASP A 202 -20.60 14.19 25.73
C ASP A 202 -19.42 15.01 26.26
N ASN A 203 -18.36 14.35 26.73
CA ASN A 203 -17.17 15.02 27.22
C ASN A 203 -15.95 14.09 27.14
N LEU A 204 -14.75 14.68 27.13
CA LEU A 204 -13.50 13.91 27.03
C LEU A 204 -13.14 13.20 28.34
N THR A 205 -13.64 13.68 29.48
CA THR A 205 -13.37 13.13 30.81
C THR A 205 -14.09 11.82 31.10
N ASP A 206 -15.19 11.53 30.42
CA ASP A 206 -15.89 10.25 30.53
C ASP A 206 -14.98 9.14 29.97
N PRO A 207 -14.61 8.13 30.78
CA PRO A 207 -13.78 7.03 30.32
C PRO A 207 -14.52 6.12 29.33
N SER A 208 -15.86 6.12 29.36
CA SER A 208 -16.68 5.20 28.58
C SER A 208 -17.13 5.82 27.26
N TRP A 209 -17.28 4.97 26.25
CA TRP A 209 -17.85 5.32 24.96
C TRP A 209 -19.17 4.58 24.78
N THR A 210 -20.19 5.28 24.28
CA THR A 210 -21.48 4.68 23.96
C THR A 210 -21.54 4.36 22.47
N THR A 211 -21.88 3.13 22.12
CA THR A 211 -22.11 2.75 20.72
C THR A 211 -23.35 3.44 20.18
N LEU A 212 -23.19 4.18 19.09
CA LEU A 212 -24.29 4.80 18.36
C LEU A 212 -24.88 3.81 17.34
N THR A 213 -24.02 3.18 16.55
CA THR A 213 -24.43 2.19 15.55
C THR A 213 -23.24 1.33 15.10
N SER A 214 -23.55 0.18 14.51
CA SER A 214 -22.59 -0.66 13.78
C SER A 214 -23.00 -0.78 12.32
N VAL A 215 -22.03 -0.66 11.42
CA VAL A 215 -22.24 -0.67 9.97
C VAL A 215 -21.31 -1.68 9.32
N ALA A 216 -21.85 -2.56 8.49
CA ALA A 216 -21.07 -3.54 7.74
C ALA A 216 -20.18 -2.87 6.69
N GLY A 217 -18.94 -3.37 6.56
CA GLY A 217 -18.03 -2.94 5.52
C GLY A 217 -18.33 -3.62 4.19
N ASP A 218 -18.67 -2.82 3.18
CA ASP A 218 -19.04 -3.32 1.86
C ASP A 218 -18.40 -2.52 0.71
N GLY A 219 -17.40 -1.69 1.02
CA GLY A 219 -16.72 -0.85 0.02
C GLY A 219 -17.40 0.49 -0.25
N THR A 220 -18.60 0.72 0.29
CA THR A 220 -19.38 1.94 0.02
C THR A 220 -19.16 3.02 1.06
N THR A 221 -19.52 4.26 0.71
CA THR A 221 -19.62 5.37 1.68
C THR A 221 -20.88 5.22 2.51
N LYS A 222 -20.73 5.19 3.82
CA LYS A 222 -21.82 5.11 4.79
C LYS A 222 -22.13 6.48 5.37
N SER A 223 -23.39 6.66 5.77
CA SER A 223 -23.89 7.88 6.41
C SER A 223 -24.56 7.51 7.72
N VAL A 224 -24.11 8.09 8.82
CA VAL A 224 -24.65 7.88 10.18
C VAL A 224 -25.11 9.22 10.74
N SER A 225 -26.30 9.26 11.32
CA SER A 225 -26.84 10.44 11.98
C SER A 225 -26.91 10.26 13.49
N ASN A 226 -26.71 11.35 14.22
CA ASN A 226 -27.02 11.47 15.65
C ASN A 226 -27.90 12.70 15.85
N ALA A 227 -29.03 12.55 16.54
CA ALA A 227 -29.87 13.69 16.89
C ALA A 227 -29.08 14.68 17.77
N THR A 228 -29.24 15.97 17.51
CA THR A 228 -28.69 17.02 18.38
C THR A 228 -29.26 16.87 19.78
N THR A 229 -28.43 17.10 20.79
CA THR A 229 -28.83 17.01 22.19
C THR A 229 -28.70 18.34 22.89
N THR A 230 -29.16 18.40 24.14
CA THR A 230 -28.98 19.55 25.02
C THR A 230 -27.55 19.62 25.59
N ALA A 231 -26.73 18.59 25.39
CA ALA A 231 -25.32 18.63 25.80
C ALA A 231 -24.59 19.73 25.01
N ALA A 232 -23.74 20.50 25.70
CA ALA A 232 -23.00 21.60 25.11
C ALA A 232 -22.01 21.15 24.01
N GLN A 233 -21.58 19.88 24.06
CA GLN A 233 -20.73 19.27 23.05
C GLN A 233 -21.00 17.77 22.97
N ARG A 234 -20.60 17.16 21.85
CA ARG A 234 -20.55 15.71 21.68
C ARG A 234 -19.35 15.34 20.83
N VAL A 235 -18.64 14.30 21.25
CA VAL A 235 -17.44 13.77 20.60
C VAL A 235 -17.80 12.44 19.95
N PHE A 236 -17.32 12.23 18.73
CA PHE A 236 -17.54 11.01 17.96
C PHE A 236 -16.21 10.34 17.65
N ARG A 237 -16.20 9.01 17.60
CA ARG A 237 -15.10 8.24 17.00
C ARG A 237 -15.63 7.13 16.11
N LEU A 238 -14.83 6.78 15.11
CA LEU A 238 -15.03 5.63 14.25
C LEU A 238 -14.04 4.55 14.69
N ARG A 239 -14.52 3.32 14.86
CA ARG A 239 -13.72 2.17 15.29
C ARG A 239 -13.95 0.99 14.36
N VAL A 240 -12.91 0.18 14.17
CA VAL A 240 -13.02 -1.19 13.67
C VAL A 240 -12.51 -2.12 14.79
N PRO A 241 -13.20 -3.23 15.10
CA PRO A 241 -12.80 -4.18 16.14
C PRO A 241 -11.40 -4.76 15.94
#